data_AF-A0A355CND3-F1
#
_entry.id   AF-A0A355CND3-F1
#
_cell.length_a   1.000
_cell.length_b   1.000
_cell.length_c   1.000
_cell.angle_alpha   90.00
_cell.angle_beta   90.00
_cell.angle_gamma   90.00
#
_symmetry.space_group_name_H-M   'P 1'
#
loop_
_entity.id
_entity.type
_entity.pdbx_description
1 polymer ?
#
loop_
_entity_poly.entity_id
_entity_poly.type
_entity_poly.pdbx_seq_one_letter_code
_entity_poly.pdbx_strand_id
1 'polypeptide(L)'
;MESNLQTESTTAKLSDVLKYGDTIYLQHMNGNYVTQFSKGKTSRYHWPKLGQNKKRGKNKKLAESNKIQFEILGDSTGELTDGAAIRLKSTEVLPNQQNVLGSWVDSHDCYYWVDNFNTKKQSWQINKRDRSVDHKIRYGDDVYLTNLHYKNQRLSRCTRYDGYISTAAYANEWWQFKSEVVEGHVKMTSEGVFLESVFEPKTRTFSKGNLAYLAYFAEATYSSPDESKAKLESLGFQINGHEHYLEFPDTDTEGLMVGDDEKIIIAFRGTENLTDWQTNLKLLKTSWKVGMVHEGFYKSLDSLWPDAIGRLKSLRTNNQPIWITGHSLGGALATLAGATLDQEMPEYEIAGIYTFGQPRVGDLIFAQSLDKGMKERFFRSVNNNDVVTTIPSLKFSHVGNLLYFDSDGNLNENQLLSWLNPKTWCNRFRDYSKGVINLELDSIGDHRMGDYRRLAMRQLDNV
;
A
#
# COMPACT_ATOMS: atom_id res chain seq x y z
N MET A 1 -30.06 -1.53 -48.91
CA MET A 1 -28.61 -1.23 -48.84
C MET A 1 -28.50 0.25 -48.59
N GLU A 2 -27.76 0.64 -47.53
CA GLU A 2 -27.39 1.99 -47.04
C GLU A 2 -27.51 1.94 -45.50
N SER A 3 -26.52 1.34 -44.84
CA SER A 3 -25.30 1.96 -44.30
C SER A 3 -25.56 2.68 -42.97
N ASN A 4 -25.57 1.89 -41.88
CA ASN A 4 -25.41 2.38 -40.52
C ASN A 4 -23.99 2.95 -40.37
N LEU A 5 -23.90 4.27 -40.21
CA LEU A 5 -22.72 4.95 -39.68
C LEU A 5 -22.57 4.54 -38.20
N GLN A 6 -21.66 3.62 -37.93
CA GLN A 6 -21.07 3.47 -36.60
C GLN A 6 -20.20 4.71 -36.33
N THR A 7 -20.68 5.60 -35.48
CA THR A 7 -19.83 6.57 -34.80
C THR A 7 -19.03 5.84 -33.74
N GLU A 8 -17.77 5.51 -34.05
CA GLU A 8 -16.77 5.12 -33.06
C GLU A 8 -16.51 6.30 -32.11
N SER A 9 -16.97 6.17 -30.87
CA SER A 9 -16.59 7.05 -29.77
C SER A 9 -15.22 6.60 -29.25
N THR A 10 -14.14 7.18 -29.78
CA THR A 10 -12.79 7.09 -29.20
C THR A 10 -12.77 7.73 -27.80
N THR A 11 -12.89 6.91 -26.75
CA THR A 11 -12.60 7.31 -25.37
C THR A 11 -11.09 7.31 -25.15
N ALA A 12 -10.49 8.50 -25.09
CA ALA A 12 -9.08 8.66 -24.73
C ALA A 12 -8.85 8.23 -23.27
N LYS A 13 -7.98 7.24 -23.04
CA LYS A 13 -7.44 6.89 -21.71
C LYS A 13 -6.81 8.14 -21.08
N LEU A 14 -7.28 8.55 -19.89
CA LEU A 14 -6.55 9.56 -19.11
C LEU A 14 -5.24 8.94 -18.61
N SER A 15 -4.13 9.63 -18.87
CA SER A 15 -2.81 9.31 -18.35
C SER A 15 -2.80 9.42 -16.82
N ASP A 16 -2.10 8.52 -16.15
CA ASP A 16 -1.87 8.54 -14.71
C ASP A 16 -0.73 9.49 -14.28
N VAL A 17 0.11 9.84 -15.25
CA VAL A 17 1.13 10.87 -15.13
C VAL A 17 0.45 12.23 -15.07
N LEU A 18 0.75 12.98 -14.00
CA LEU A 18 0.27 14.33 -13.80
C LEU A 18 0.83 15.28 -14.84
N LYS A 19 0.04 16.28 -15.21
CA LYS A 19 0.41 17.32 -16.16
C LYS A 19 0.16 18.70 -15.55
N TYR A 20 0.85 19.70 -16.10
CA TYR A 20 0.47 21.08 -15.84
C TYR A 20 -0.96 21.35 -16.32
N GLY A 21 -1.76 22.00 -15.48
CA GLY A 21 -3.20 22.24 -15.67
C GLY A 21 -4.11 21.21 -15.00
N ASP A 22 -3.57 20.08 -14.51
CA ASP A 22 -4.37 19.10 -13.80
C ASP A 22 -4.87 19.64 -12.45
N THR A 23 -6.07 19.22 -12.07
CA THR A 23 -6.66 19.53 -10.78
C THR A 23 -6.45 18.37 -9.81
N ILE A 24 -5.96 18.68 -8.61
CA ILE A 24 -5.58 17.69 -7.59
C ILE A 24 -6.13 18.07 -6.22
N TYR A 25 -6.26 17.08 -5.33
CA TYR A 25 -6.30 17.29 -3.89
C TYR A 25 -4.93 16.98 -3.31
N LEU A 26 -4.49 17.81 -2.38
CA LEU A 26 -3.21 17.63 -1.71
C LEU A 26 -3.42 16.91 -0.38
N GLN A 27 -2.91 15.70 -0.25
CA GLN A 27 -2.99 14.88 0.96
C GLN A 27 -1.63 14.82 1.65
N HIS A 28 -1.59 15.03 2.96
CA HIS A 28 -0.40 14.87 3.77
C HIS A 28 -0.20 13.41 4.20
N MET A 29 1.04 13.00 4.52
CA MET A 29 1.38 11.65 4.98
C MET A 29 0.59 11.10 6.17
N ASN A 30 -0.12 11.94 6.91
CA ASN A 30 -1.01 11.52 8.01
C ASN A 30 -2.45 11.23 7.56
N GLY A 31 -2.71 11.22 6.25
CA GLY A 31 -4.02 10.99 5.63
C GLY A 31 -4.90 12.23 5.53
N ASN A 32 -4.53 13.37 6.13
CA ASN A 32 -5.37 14.56 6.10
C ASN A 32 -5.17 15.35 4.80
N TYR A 33 -6.27 15.88 4.27
CA TYR A 33 -6.26 16.75 3.10
C TYR A 33 -6.08 18.21 3.48
N VAL A 34 -5.52 18.99 2.57
CA VAL A 34 -5.61 20.45 2.65
C VAL A 34 -7.08 20.84 2.48
N THR A 35 -7.56 21.68 3.39
CA THR A 35 -8.94 22.16 3.45
C THR A 35 -9.01 23.65 3.15
N GLN A 36 -10.24 24.16 3.12
CA GLN A 36 -10.49 25.59 2.94
C GLN A 36 -9.63 26.50 3.84
N PHE A 37 -9.28 27.67 3.31
CA PHE A 37 -8.45 28.64 4.03
C PHE A 37 -9.14 29.14 5.31
N SER A 38 -8.34 29.67 6.23
CA SER A 38 -8.84 30.43 7.38
C SER A 38 -8.28 31.85 7.38
N LYS A 39 -9.12 32.79 7.83
CA LYS A 39 -8.72 34.15 8.15
C LYS A 39 -8.65 34.27 9.67
N GLY A 40 -7.44 34.37 10.23
CA GLY A 40 -7.29 34.67 11.66
C GLY A 40 -8.02 35.97 12.02
N LYS A 41 -8.51 36.11 13.26
CA LYS A 41 -9.26 37.31 13.73
C LYS A 41 -8.52 38.65 13.52
N THR A 42 -7.22 38.61 13.27
CA THR A 42 -6.32 39.75 13.01
C THR A 42 -5.50 39.62 11.72
N SER A 43 -5.73 38.58 10.90
CA SER A 43 -4.88 38.27 9.75
C SER A 43 -5.29 38.99 8.47
N ARG A 44 -4.30 39.59 7.79
CA ARG A 44 -4.44 40.16 6.44
C ARG A 44 -4.32 39.12 5.32
N TYR A 45 -4.02 37.86 5.67
CA TYR A 45 -3.65 36.80 4.71
C TYR A 45 -4.59 35.60 4.78
N HIS A 46 -4.69 34.86 3.68
CA HIS A 46 -5.47 33.64 3.55
C HIS A 46 -4.58 32.43 3.82
N TRP A 47 -4.84 31.70 4.92
CA TRP A 47 -3.95 30.63 5.37
C TRP A 47 -4.47 29.24 4.99
N PRO A 48 -3.64 28.40 4.33
CA PRO A 48 -4.00 27.02 4.06
C PRO A 48 -4.11 26.24 5.36
N LYS A 49 -5.13 25.38 5.44
CA LYS A 49 -5.35 24.51 6.59
C LYS A 49 -5.16 23.06 6.22
N LEU A 50 -4.63 22.30 7.17
CA LEU A 50 -4.65 20.86 7.10
C LEU A 50 -5.85 20.35 7.91
N GLY A 51 -6.63 19.45 7.32
CA GLY A 51 -7.73 18.79 8.03
C GLY A 51 -7.25 18.22 9.37
N GLN A 52 -8.10 18.31 10.39
CA GLN A 52 -7.81 17.77 11.72
C GLN A 52 -8.80 16.66 12.06
N ASN A 53 -8.29 15.44 12.27
CA ASN A 53 -9.07 14.35 12.83
C ASN A 53 -9.26 14.58 14.33
N LYS A 54 -10.39 15.17 14.74
CA LYS A 54 -10.75 15.26 16.16
C LYS A 54 -11.02 13.84 16.68
N LYS A 55 -10.20 13.37 17.63
CA LYS A 55 -10.57 12.21 18.48
C LYS A 55 -11.75 12.60 19.37
N ARG A 56 -12.98 12.38 18.90
CA ARG A 56 -14.17 12.16 19.74
C ARG A 56 -15.37 11.67 18.93
N GLY A 57 -15.78 10.41 19.17
CA GLY A 57 -17.07 9.86 18.75
C GLY A 57 -17.07 9.07 17.43
N LYS A 58 -18.03 8.13 17.33
CA LYS A 58 -18.22 7.08 16.29
C LYS A 58 -18.39 7.56 14.83
N ASN A 59 -18.08 8.81 14.50
CA ASN A 59 -18.22 9.35 13.15
C ASN A 59 -16.90 9.98 12.68
N LYS A 60 -16.04 9.17 12.05
CA LYS A 60 -14.78 9.59 11.40
C LYS A 60 -15.01 10.35 10.06
N LYS A 61 -16.26 10.70 9.75
CA LYS A 61 -16.75 11.17 8.45
C LYS A 61 -16.53 12.68 8.15
N LEU A 62 -15.96 13.44 9.09
CA LEU A 62 -15.96 14.92 9.02
C LEU A 62 -14.70 15.55 8.37
N ALA A 63 -13.67 14.76 8.04
CA ALA A 63 -12.42 15.31 7.49
C ALA A 63 -12.42 15.43 5.96
N GLU A 64 -13.17 14.58 5.25
CA GLU A 64 -13.25 14.61 3.78
C GLU A 64 -14.19 15.70 3.24
N SER A 65 -15.14 16.17 4.04
CA SER A 65 -16.23 17.03 3.55
C SER A 65 -15.82 18.48 3.21
N ASN A 66 -14.56 18.88 3.46
CA ASN A 66 -14.06 20.24 3.23
C ASN A 66 -12.67 20.29 2.54
N LYS A 67 -12.24 19.21 1.88
CA LYS A 67 -10.99 19.20 1.09
C LYS A 67 -11.09 20.17 -0.07
N ILE A 68 -9.98 20.82 -0.41
CA ILE A 68 -9.92 21.79 -1.51
C ILE A 68 -9.06 21.29 -2.67
N GLN A 69 -9.47 21.65 -3.87
CA GLN A 69 -8.73 21.35 -5.08
C GLN A 69 -7.67 22.42 -5.38
N PHE A 70 -6.60 21.99 -6.03
CA PHE A 70 -5.55 22.83 -6.57
C PHE A 70 -5.36 22.55 -8.04
N GLU A 71 -5.31 23.60 -8.84
CA GLU A 71 -4.81 23.56 -10.20
C GLU A 71 -3.27 23.62 -10.15
N ILE A 72 -2.60 22.68 -10.81
CA ILE A 72 -1.15 22.67 -10.94
C ILE A 72 -0.74 23.63 -12.05
N LEU A 73 -0.17 24.76 -11.69
CA LEU A 73 0.37 25.71 -12.66
C LEU A 73 1.86 25.45 -12.90
N GLY A 74 2.32 25.80 -14.10
CA GLY A 74 3.73 25.85 -14.42
C GLY A 74 4.01 26.67 -15.66
N ASP A 75 5.30 26.85 -15.93
CA ASP A 75 5.77 27.68 -17.04
C ASP A 75 5.94 26.86 -18.33
N SER A 76 5.59 25.56 -18.29
CA SER A 76 5.62 24.63 -19.42
C SER A 76 4.30 23.88 -19.55
N THR A 77 4.05 23.29 -20.73
CA THR A 77 2.91 22.41 -20.99
C THR A 77 3.45 20.99 -21.18
N GLY A 78 3.01 20.04 -20.35
CA GLY A 78 3.56 18.68 -20.38
C GLY A 78 3.38 17.91 -19.09
N GLU A 79 3.87 16.66 -19.12
CA GLU A 79 3.92 15.75 -17.97
C GLU A 79 4.91 16.23 -16.91
N LEU A 80 4.54 16.05 -15.64
CA LEU A 80 5.38 16.37 -14.50
C LEU A 80 6.42 15.27 -14.30
N THR A 81 7.66 15.69 -14.04
CA THR A 81 8.77 14.81 -13.69
C THR A 81 9.38 15.17 -12.34
N ASP A 82 10.18 14.28 -11.76
CA ASP A 82 10.98 14.53 -10.58
C ASP A 82 11.89 15.75 -10.84
N GLY A 83 11.89 16.68 -9.90
CA GLY A 83 12.54 17.98 -10.02
C GLY A 83 11.71 19.07 -10.70
N ALA A 84 10.52 18.78 -11.20
CA ALA A 84 9.65 19.78 -11.84
C ALA A 84 9.26 20.90 -10.87
N ALA A 85 9.23 22.13 -11.39
CA ALA A 85 8.75 23.30 -10.66
C ALA A 85 7.25 23.49 -10.92
N ILE A 86 6.46 23.60 -9.86
CA ILE A 86 5.02 23.83 -9.92
C ILE A 86 4.61 25.02 -9.06
N ARG A 87 3.44 25.60 -9.34
CA ARG A 87 2.70 26.44 -8.40
C ARG A 87 1.34 25.80 -8.15
N LEU A 88 0.84 25.91 -6.92
CA LEU A 88 -0.43 25.32 -6.53
C LEU A 88 -1.46 26.43 -6.35
N LYS A 89 -2.46 26.48 -7.25
CA LYS A 89 -3.53 27.48 -7.21
C LYS A 89 -4.81 26.84 -6.68
N SER A 90 -5.23 27.26 -5.49
CA SER A 90 -6.49 26.81 -4.89
C SER A 90 -7.68 27.20 -5.78
N THR A 91 -8.65 26.31 -5.92
CA THR A 91 -9.92 26.58 -6.61
C THR A 91 -10.87 27.46 -5.80
N GLU A 92 -10.50 27.85 -4.58
CA GLU A 92 -11.28 28.77 -3.75
C GLU A 92 -11.41 30.15 -4.38
N VAL A 93 -12.61 30.73 -4.26
CA VAL A 93 -12.85 32.13 -4.60
C VAL A 93 -12.34 33.01 -3.45
N LEU A 94 -11.13 33.54 -3.60
CA LEU A 94 -10.47 34.39 -2.60
C LEU A 94 -10.50 35.87 -3.01
N PRO A 95 -10.67 36.79 -2.04
CA PRO A 95 -10.52 38.23 -2.28
C PRO A 95 -9.24 38.56 -3.05
N ASN A 96 -9.34 39.47 -4.03
CA ASN A 96 -8.23 39.91 -4.87
C ASN A 96 -7.48 38.77 -5.58
N GLN A 97 -8.12 37.62 -5.82
CA GLN A 97 -7.51 36.43 -6.46
C GLN A 97 -6.27 35.91 -5.72
N GLN A 98 -6.25 36.05 -4.39
CA GLN A 98 -5.15 35.57 -3.56
C GLN A 98 -5.25 34.07 -3.32
N ASN A 99 -5.06 33.23 -4.34
CA ASN A 99 -5.26 31.78 -4.27
C ASN A 99 -4.07 30.92 -4.66
N VAL A 100 -2.88 31.50 -4.85
CA VAL A 100 -1.66 30.73 -5.15
C VAL A 100 -0.83 30.52 -3.89
N LEU A 101 -0.56 29.26 -3.56
CA LEU A 101 0.21 28.86 -2.37
C LEU A 101 1.66 29.31 -2.49
N GLY A 102 2.13 30.11 -1.54
CA GLY A 102 3.53 30.52 -1.46
C GLY A 102 4.09 30.44 -0.06
N SER A 103 5.41 30.59 0.02
CA SER A 103 6.15 30.67 1.28
C SER A 103 6.71 32.07 1.52
N TRP A 104 6.83 32.48 2.78
CA TRP A 104 7.20 33.85 3.19
C TRP A 104 8.03 33.87 4.48
N VAL A 105 8.92 34.87 4.66
CA VAL A 105 9.71 35.09 5.90
C VAL A 105 8.94 36.00 6.86
N ASP A 106 7.72 35.63 7.23
CA ASP A 106 7.02 36.28 8.33
C ASP A 106 6.57 35.23 9.35
N SER A 107 5.73 35.59 10.32
CA SER A 107 5.39 34.71 11.44
C SER A 107 4.66 33.41 11.05
N HIS A 108 4.27 33.25 9.78
CA HIS A 108 3.52 32.11 9.26
C HIS A 108 4.04 31.76 7.86
N ASP A 109 4.96 30.79 7.75
CA ASP A 109 5.82 30.60 6.57
C ASP A 109 5.08 30.18 5.28
N CYS A 110 3.74 30.06 5.28
CA CYS A 110 2.95 29.69 4.11
C CYS A 110 1.55 30.34 4.08
N TYR A 111 1.21 31.00 2.97
CA TYR A 111 -0.12 31.59 2.72
C TYR A 111 -0.43 31.77 1.24
N TYR A 112 -1.72 31.94 0.92
CA TYR A 112 -2.16 32.23 -0.44
C TYR A 112 -1.95 33.70 -0.80
N TRP A 113 -1.55 33.93 -2.04
CA TRP A 113 -1.30 35.26 -2.57
C TRP A 113 -1.70 35.38 -4.04
N VAL A 114 -1.68 36.61 -4.57
CA VAL A 114 -1.99 36.90 -5.97
C VAL A 114 -0.96 36.21 -6.86
N ASP A 115 -1.43 35.51 -7.90
CA ASP A 115 -0.56 34.85 -8.84
C ASP A 115 0.47 35.81 -9.46
N ASN A 116 1.68 35.31 -9.75
CA ASN A 116 2.80 36.03 -10.36
C ASN A 116 3.41 37.20 -9.57
N PHE A 117 2.90 37.58 -8.39
CA PHE A 117 3.48 38.68 -7.60
C PHE A 117 4.91 38.40 -7.10
N ASN A 118 5.23 37.13 -6.80
CA ASN A 118 6.60 36.67 -6.54
C ASN A 118 6.70 35.17 -6.85
N THR A 119 6.86 34.85 -8.13
CA THR A 119 6.80 33.48 -8.65
C THR A 119 7.76 32.54 -7.93
N LYS A 120 8.99 32.97 -7.61
CA LYS A 120 9.96 32.14 -6.88
C LYS A 120 9.46 31.70 -5.50
N LYS A 121 8.78 32.59 -4.77
CA LYS A 121 8.19 32.28 -3.45
C LYS A 121 6.96 31.38 -3.54
N GLN A 122 6.27 31.41 -4.68
CA GLN A 122 5.08 30.61 -4.98
C GLN A 122 5.42 29.27 -5.64
N SER A 123 6.66 29.08 -6.08
CA SER A 123 7.09 27.88 -6.80
C SER A 123 7.67 26.83 -5.87
N TRP A 124 7.25 25.59 -6.11
CA TRP A 124 7.63 24.41 -5.36
C TRP A 124 8.25 23.41 -6.32
N GLN A 125 9.47 22.96 -6.00
CA GLN A 125 10.07 21.82 -6.67
C GLN A 125 9.45 20.54 -6.11
N ILE A 126 8.92 19.72 -6.99
CA ILE A 126 8.51 18.35 -6.67
C ILE A 126 9.76 17.50 -6.62
N ASN A 127 10.01 16.86 -5.49
CA ASN A 127 11.04 15.82 -5.39
C ASN A 127 10.37 14.51 -5.03
N LYS A 128 10.45 13.54 -5.94
CA LYS A 128 9.89 12.22 -5.72
C LYS A 128 10.62 11.55 -4.55
N ARG A 129 9.87 10.96 -3.62
CA ARG A 129 10.45 10.32 -2.44
C ARG A 129 11.13 9.02 -2.83
N ASP A 130 10.56 8.28 -3.78
CA ASP A 130 11.22 7.16 -4.43
C ASP A 130 11.84 7.58 -5.76
N ARG A 131 13.05 7.10 -6.01
CA ARG A 131 13.81 7.45 -7.21
C ARG A 131 13.43 6.51 -8.35
N SER A 132 12.18 6.55 -8.81
CA SER A 132 11.75 5.77 -9.98
C SER A 132 12.58 6.14 -11.21
N VAL A 133 12.89 5.16 -12.05
CA VAL A 133 13.84 5.30 -13.18
C VAL A 133 13.27 6.19 -14.30
N ASP A 134 11.95 6.24 -14.44
CA ASP A 134 11.26 7.04 -15.46
C ASP A 134 11.11 8.52 -15.08
N HIS A 135 11.42 8.86 -13.82
CA HIS A 135 11.27 10.19 -13.24
C HIS A 135 9.87 10.80 -13.38
N LYS A 136 8.82 10.06 -13.74
CA LYS A 136 7.47 10.64 -13.93
C LYS A 136 6.74 10.79 -12.59
N ILE A 137 5.99 11.87 -12.43
CA ILE A 137 5.14 12.13 -11.26
C ILE A 137 3.70 11.71 -11.58
N ARG A 138 3.17 10.78 -10.79
CA ARG A 138 1.83 10.22 -10.94
C ARG A 138 0.94 10.58 -9.76
N TYR A 139 -0.36 10.43 -9.96
CA TYR A 139 -1.32 10.48 -8.86
C TYR A 139 -0.97 9.41 -7.80
N GLY A 140 -0.90 9.81 -6.53
CA GLY A 140 -0.58 8.92 -5.41
C GLY A 140 0.90 8.71 -5.12
N ASP A 141 1.82 9.23 -5.95
CA ASP A 141 3.26 9.20 -5.64
C ASP A 141 3.56 10.02 -4.36
N ASP A 142 4.45 9.50 -3.52
CA ASP A 142 4.98 10.24 -2.37
C ASP A 142 5.98 11.29 -2.87
N VAL A 143 5.68 12.57 -2.61
CA VAL A 143 6.55 13.68 -3.03
C VAL A 143 6.87 14.63 -1.88
N TYR A 144 8.07 15.20 -1.90
CA TYR A 144 8.41 16.40 -1.15
C TYR A 144 8.16 17.62 -2.01
N LEU A 145 7.61 18.68 -1.41
CA LEU A 145 7.44 19.98 -2.05
C LEU A 145 8.43 20.96 -1.44
N THR A 146 9.51 21.26 -2.16
CA THR A 146 10.58 22.15 -1.69
C THR A 146 10.40 23.55 -2.29
N ASN A 147 10.30 24.59 -1.47
CA ASN A 147 10.19 25.96 -1.98
C ASN A 147 11.46 26.37 -2.76
N LEU A 148 11.27 27.00 -3.93
CA LEU A 148 12.40 27.40 -4.79
C LEU A 148 13.12 28.67 -4.33
N HIS A 149 12.48 29.52 -3.51
CA HIS A 149 13.10 30.76 -3.03
C HIS A 149 13.87 30.55 -1.72
N TYR A 150 13.29 29.83 -0.76
CA TYR A 150 13.94 29.57 0.52
C TYR A 150 14.65 28.22 0.49
N LYS A 151 15.97 28.27 0.61
CA LYS A 151 16.83 27.09 0.52
C LYS A 151 16.40 26.02 1.53
N ASN A 152 16.05 24.84 1.01
CA ASN A 152 15.70 23.62 1.76
C ASN A 152 14.43 23.71 2.63
N GLN A 153 13.56 24.69 2.39
CA GLN A 153 12.27 24.78 3.07
C GLN A 153 11.25 23.89 2.38
N ARG A 154 10.84 22.81 3.03
CA ARG A 154 9.82 21.87 2.52
C ARG A 154 8.46 22.18 3.12
N LEU A 155 7.40 22.02 2.32
CA LEU A 155 6.03 22.12 2.78
C LEU A 155 5.78 21.08 3.88
N SER A 156 5.28 21.53 5.01
CA SER A 156 5.16 20.73 6.23
C SER A 156 4.01 21.26 7.09
N ARG A 157 3.54 20.47 8.04
CA ARG A 157 2.62 20.92 9.07
C ARG A 157 3.25 22.05 9.89
N CYS A 158 2.45 23.04 10.22
CA CYS A 158 2.87 24.10 11.11
C CYS A 158 3.00 23.56 12.54
N THR A 159 4.19 23.63 13.11
CA THR A 159 4.45 23.22 14.50
C THR A 159 3.97 24.24 15.53
N ARG A 160 3.82 25.51 15.12
CA ARG A 160 3.39 26.62 15.99
C ARG A 160 1.87 26.74 16.08
N TYR A 161 1.15 26.44 15.01
CA TYR A 161 -0.30 26.56 14.94
C TYR A 161 -0.90 25.26 14.42
N ASP A 162 -1.48 24.49 15.31
CA ASP A 162 -2.09 23.21 14.97
C ASP A 162 -3.20 23.38 13.91
N GLY A 163 -3.22 22.48 12.92
CA GLY A 163 -4.15 22.51 11.80
C GLY A 163 -3.79 23.46 10.66
N TYR A 164 -2.59 24.06 10.68
CA TYR A 164 -2.07 24.89 9.58
C TYR A 164 -0.89 24.23 8.88
N ILE A 165 -0.57 24.73 7.69
CA ILE A 165 0.57 24.31 6.87
C ILE A 165 1.60 25.46 6.89
N SER A 166 2.88 25.10 6.94
CA SER A 166 4.02 26.01 6.91
C SER A 166 5.12 25.42 6.03
N THR A 167 6.32 25.97 6.11
CA THR A 167 7.53 25.30 5.65
C THR A 167 8.48 24.99 6.80
N ALA A 168 9.24 23.92 6.68
CA ALA A 168 10.32 23.61 7.60
C ALA A 168 11.57 23.15 6.84
N ALA A 169 12.74 23.54 7.36
CA ALA A 169 14.02 23.16 6.77
C ALA A 169 14.18 21.64 6.83
N TYR A 170 14.39 21.00 5.67
CA TYR A 170 14.57 19.55 5.54
C TYR A 170 13.45 18.71 6.17
N ALA A 171 12.21 19.19 6.18
CA ALA A 171 11.09 18.44 6.72
C ALA A 171 11.02 17.04 6.09
N ASN A 172 10.85 16.02 6.92
CA ASN A 172 10.61 14.65 6.47
C ASN A 172 9.11 14.34 6.41
N GLU A 173 8.35 15.27 5.86
CA GLU A 173 6.92 15.15 5.63
C GLU A 173 6.66 15.14 4.14
N TRP A 174 6.00 14.08 3.67
CA TRP A 174 5.67 13.90 2.25
C TRP A 174 4.17 14.11 2.01
N TRP A 175 3.85 14.34 0.75
CA TRP A 175 2.51 14.65 0.27
C TRP A 175 2.17 13.75 -0.91
N GLN A 176 0.89 13.57 -1.18
CA GLN A 176 0.37 12.88 -2.35
C GLN A 176 -0.61 13.79 -3.08
N PHE A 177 -0.54 13.77 -4.41
CA PHE A 177 -1.54 14.37 -5.28
C PHE A 177 -2.64 13.35 -5.58
N LYS A 178 -3.89 13.67 -5.25
CA LYS A 178 -5.06 12.79 -5.43
C LYS A 178 -6.04 13.38 -6.44
N SER A 179 -6.71 12.53 -7.21
CA SER A 179 -7.79 12.91 -8.12
C SER A 179 -9.11 13.12 -7.37
N GLU A 180 -10.07 13.82 -7.98
CA GLU A 180 -11.47 13.77 -7.58
C GLU A 180 -12.02 12.37 -7.83
N VAL A 181 -12.55 11.76 -6.77
CA VAL A 181 -13.43 10.61 -6.90
C VAL A 181 -14.77 11.18 -7.36
N VAL A 182 -15.03 11.11 -8.66
CA VAL A 182 -16.35 11.44 -9.21
C VAL A 182 -17.30 10.33 -8.74
N GLU A 183 -18.18 10.65 -7.78
CA GLU A 183 -19.27 9.77 -7.39
C GLU A 183 -20.07 9.36 -8.64
N GLY A 184 -20.23 8.05 -8.81
CA GLY A 184 -21.18 7.47 -9.76
C GLY A 184 -20.60 6.38 -10.64
N HIS A 185 -19.32 6.40 -10.96
CA HIS A 185 -18.64 5.30 -11.63
C HIS A 185 -17.23 5.27 -11.06
N VAL A 186 -16.88 4.21 -10.32
CA VAL A 186 -15.48 3.98 -9.93
C VAL A 186 -14.69 3.86 -11.23
N LYS A 187 -14.06 4.96 -11.66
CA LYS A 187 -13.07 4.92 -12.72
C LYS A 187 -11.90 4.14 -12.12
N MET A 188 -11.75 2.91 -12.58
CA MET A 188 -10.61 2.04 -12.30
C MET A 188 -9.33 2.89 -12.30
N THR A 189 -8.53 2.80 -11.23
CA THR A 189 -7.23 3.47 -11.20
C THR A 189 -6.34 2.85 -12.27
N SER A 190 -5.42 3.61 -12.89
CA SER A 190 -4.50 3.06 -13.90
C SER A 190 -3.74 1.82 -13.39
N GLU A 191 -3.36 1.85 -12.12
CA GLU A 191 -2.72 0.73 -11.42
C GLU A 191 -3.66 -0.46 -11.25
N GLY A 192 -4.92 -0.24 -10.84
CA GLY A 192 -5.89 -1.32 -10.69
C GLY A 192 -6.24 -2.01 -12.01
N VAL A 193 -6.42 -1.23 -13.09
CA VAL A 193 -6.58 -1.78 -14.46
C VAL A 193 -5.35 -2.58 -14.87
N PHE A 194 -4.16 -2.04 -14.63
CA PHE A 194 -2.92 -2.69 -15.00
C PHE A 194 -2.74 -4.01 -14.26
N LEU A 195 -2.92 -4.01 -12.94
CA LEU A 195 -2.85 -5.19 -12.08
C LEU A 195 -3.84 -6.27 -12.53
N GLU A 196 -5.09 -5.89 -12.81
CA GLU A 196 -6.08 -6.82 -13.35
C GLU A 196 -5.66 -7.39 -14.71
N SER A 197 -5.07 -6.56 -15.59
CA SER A 197 -4.62 -7.00 -16.91
C SER A 197 -3.44 -7.98 -16.90
N VAL A 198 -2.63 -7.98 -15.84
CA VAL A 198 -1.48 -8.88 -15.68
C VAL A 198 -1.79 -10.07 -14.77
N PHE A 199 -2.97 -10.13 -14.16
CA PHE A 199 -3.35 -11.24 -13.29
C PHE A 199 -3.74 -12.47 -14.11
N GLU A 200 -3.22 -13.61 -13.71
CA GLU A 200 -3.42 -14.90 -14.36
C GLU A 200 -4.21 -15.84 -13.43
N PRO A 201 -5.55 -15.82 -13.43
CA PRO A 201 -6.38 -16.59 -12.48
C PRO A 201 -6.27 -18.10 -12.65
N LYS A 202 -5.83 -18.56 -13.83
CA LYS A 202 -5.72 -19.97 -14.20
C LYS A 202 -4.30 -20.52 -14.04
N THR A 203 -3.31 -19.69 -13.74
CA THR A 203 -1.95 -20.20 -13.53
C THR A 203 -1.88 -20.98 -12.21
N ARG A 204 -1.00 -21.98 -12.17
CA ARG A 204 -0.71 -22.81 -10.99
C ARG A 204 0.79 -22.83 -10.67
N THR A 205 1.55 -21.99 -11.36
CA THR A 205 2.98 -21.79 -11.20
C THR A 205 3.25 -20.34 -10.81
N PHE A 206 4.53 -20.01 -10.61
CA PHE A 206 4.91 -18.65 -10.29
C PHE A 206 4.55 -17.69 -11.42
N SER A 207 3.93 -16.56 -11.08
CA SER A 207 3.71 -15.42 -11.98
C SER A 207 4.04 -14.12 -11.27
N LYS A 208 4.77 -13.24 -11.97
CA LYS A 208 5.09 -11.89 -11.49
C LYS A 208 3.84 -11.00 -11.41
N GLY A 209 2.89 -11.18 -12.34
CA GLY A 209 1.60 -10.49 -12.30
C GLY A 209 0.83 -10.85 -11.03
N ASN A 210 0.74 -12.15 -10.73
CA ASN A 210 0.06 -12.63 -9.53
C ASN A 210 0.78 -12.21 -8.24
N LEU A 211 2.12 -12.18 -8.26
CA LEU A 211 2.91 -11.65 -7.14
C LEU A 211 2.55 -10.19 -6.84
N ALA A 212 2.51 -9.33 -7.86
CA ALA A 212 2.17 -7.91 -7.70
C ALA A 212 0.70 -7.72 -7.28
N TYR A 213 -0.21 -8.47 -7.91
CA TYR A 213 -1.64 -8.43 -7.59
C TYR A 213 -1.93 -8.82 -6.15
N LEU A 214 -1.34 -9.93 -5.68
CA LEU A 214 -1.54 -10.40 -4.31
C LEU A 214 -0.77 -9.58 -3.28
N ALA A 215 0.29 -8.85 -3.69
CA ALA A 215 0.91 -7.82 -2.85
C ALA A 215 -0.02 -6.61 -2.66
N TYR A 216 -0.72 -6.18 -3.71
CA TYR A 216 -1.71 -5.12 -3.62
C TYR A 216 -2.83 -5.47 -2.62
N PHE A 217 -3.33 -6.71 -2.69
CA PHE A 217 -4.30 -7.22 -1.71
C PHE A 217 -3.76 -7.26 -0.29
N ALA A 218 -2.55 -7.78 -0.09
CA ALA A 218 -1.94 -7.82 1.24
C ALA A 218 -1.75 -6.41 1.84
N GLU A 219 -1.39 -5.42 1.04
CA GLU A 219 -1.34 -4.02 1.48
C GLU A 219 -2.73 -3.45 1.80
N ALA A 220 -3.74 -3.77 0.97
CA ALA A 220 -5.11 -3.27 1.16
C ALA A 220 -5.71 -3.67 2.51
N THR A 221 -5.26 -4.77 3.11
CA THR A 221 -5.70 -5.20 4.46
C THR A 221 -5.39 -4.20 5.57
N TYR A 222 -4.43 -3.28 5.37
CA TYR A 222 -4.06 -2.25 6.34
C TYR A 222 -4.89 -0.97 6.22
N SER A 223 -5.77 -0.88 5.22
CA SER A 223 -6.63 0.27 4.97
C SER A 223 -7.97 0.14 5.69
N SER A 224 -8.66 1.25 5.92
CA SER A 224 -10.01 1.22 6.48
C SER A 224 -11.00 0.47 5.57
N PRO A 225 -12.20 0.05 6.05
CA PRO A 225 -13.20 -0.62 5.21
C PRO A 225 -13.56 0.14 3.93
N ASP A 226 -13.72 1.47 4.03
CA ASP A 226 -14.02 2.32 2.86
C ASP A 226 -12.84 2.43 1.89
N GLU A 227 -11.62 2.58 2.41
CA GLU A 227 -10.41 2.67 1.57
C GLU A 227 -10.07 1.33 0.89
N SER A 228 -10.18 0.23 1.63
CA SER A 228 -9.98 -1.12 1.08
C SER A 228 -11.05 -1.42 0.03
N LYS A 229 -12.30 -1.04 0.26
CA LYS A 229 -13.35 -1.12 -0.76
C LYS A 229 -12.96 -0.39 -2.03
N ALA A 230 -12.59 0.88 -1.94
CA ALA A 230 -12.21 1.68 -3.11
C ALA A 230 -11.01 1.08 -3.86
N LYS A 231 -10.02 0.53 -3.14
CA LYS A 231 -8.89 -0.20 -3.73
C LYS A 231 -9.36 -1.42 -4.52
N LEU A 232 -10.23 -2.25 -3.95
CA LEU A 232 -10.73 -3.47 -4.58
C LEU A 232 -11.70 -3.17 -5.75
N GLU A 233 -12.56 -2.16 -5.62
CA GLU A 233 -13.41 -1.71 -6.75
C GLU A 233 -12.57 -1.19 -7.91
N SER A 234 -11.38 -0.65 -7.64
CA SER A 234 -10.45 -0.22 -8.69
C SER A 234 -9.81 -1.39 -9.47
N LEU A 235 -9.91 -2.62 -8.95
CA LEU A 235 -9.56 -3.87 -9.64
C LEU A 235 -10.76 -4.49 -10.37
N GLY A 236 -11.94 -3.88 -10.29
CA GLY A 236 -13.16 -4.33 -10.98
C GLY A 236 -14.14 -5.12 -10.11
N PHE A 237 -13.81 -5.39 -8.85
CA PHE A 237 -14.74 -6.07 -7.93
C PHE A 237 -15.97 -5.22 -7.65
N GLN A 238 -17.13 -5.87 -7.58
CA GLN A 238 -18.38 -5.23 -7.18
C GLN A 238 -18.61 -5.50 -5.69
N ILE A 239 -18.65 -4.45 -4.86
CA ILE A 239 -18.70 -4.59 -3.39
C ILE A 239 -19.87 -3.78 -2.83
N ASN A 240 -20.82 -4.45 -2.17
CA ASN A 240 -21.94 -3.79 -1.53
C ASN A 240 -21.68 -3.61 -0.02
N GLY A 241 -21.73 -2.36 0.46
CA GLY A 241 -21.40 -2.07 1.85
C GLY A 241 -19.96 -2.47 2.19
N HIS A 242 -19.76 -3.19 3.31
CA HIS A 242 -18.45 -3.66 3.80
C HIS A 242 -18.35 -5.20 3.80
N GLU A 243 -19.11 -5.89 2.95
CA GLU A 243 -19.16 -7.36 2.93
C GLU A 243 -17.83 -8.03 2.55
N HIS A 244 -16.91 -7.27 1.96
CA HIS A 244 -15.55 -7.71 1.65
C HIS A 244 -14.66 -7.76 2.89
N TYR A 245 -15.03 -7.02 3.93
CA TYR A 245 -14.25 -6.91 5.15
C TYR A 245 -14.65 -8.02 6.11
N LEU A 246 -13.65 -8.72 6.65
CA LEU A 246 -13.83 -9.69 7.70
C LEU A 246 -13.39 -9.04 9.02
N GLU A 247 -14.38 -8.67 9.86
CA GLU A 247 -14.17 -8.17 11.22
C GLU A 247 -14.26 -9.31 12.23
N PHE A 248 -13.38 -9.30 13.23
CA PHE A 248 -13.27 -10.38 14.20
C PHE A 248 -13.42 -9.84 15.63
N PRO A 249 -14.60 -9.96 16.25
CA PRO A 249 -14.92 -9.29 17.52
C PRO A 249 -13.94 -9.56 18.67
N ASP A 250 -13.30 -10.74 18.67
CA ASP A 250 -12.46 -11.23 19.76
C ASP A 250 -10.95 -11.17 19.46
N THR A 251 -10.54 -10.61 18.31
CA THR A 251 -9.12 -10.51 17.93
C THR A 251 -8.81 -9.21 17.19
N ASP A 252 -7.60 -8.67 17.34
CA ASP A 252 -7.08 -7.55 16.52
C ASP A 252 -6.70 -7.98 15.07
N THR A 253 -7.10 -9.18 14.66
CA THR A 253 -6.88 -9.66 13.29
C THR A 253 -7.99 -9.13 12.41
N GLU A 254 -7.71 -8.86 11.14
CA GLU A 254 -8.67 -8.42 10.12
C GLU A 254 -8.30 -9.07 8.79
N GLY A 255 -9.26 -9.16 7.87
CA GLY A 255 -9.03 -9.75 6.57
C GLY A 255 -9.97 -9.19 5.51
N LEU A 256 -9.64 -9.44 4.25
CA LEU A 256 -10.45 -9.10 3.11
C LEU A 256 -10.79 -10.37 2.33
N MET A 257 -12.04 -10.50 1.87
CA MET A 257 -12.46 -11.59 0.98
C MET A 257 -13.40 -11.06 -0.10
N VAL A 258 -12.99 -11.22 -1.36
CA VAL A 258 -13.78 -10.83 -2.53
C VAL A 258 -13.71 -11.91 -3.60
N GLY A 259 -14.71 -11.95 -4.48
CA GLY A 259 -14.71 -12.84 -5.62
C GLY A 259 -15.47 -12.24 -6.80
N ASP A 260 -15.12 -12.71 -7.99
CA ASP A 260 -15.80 -12.46 -9.26
C ASP A 260 -16.04 -13.81 -9.98
N ASP A 261 -16.35 -13.80 -11.26
CA ASP A 261 -16.59 -15.04 -12.02
C ASP A 261 -15.32 -15.87 -12.30
N GLU A 262 -14.13 -15.32 -12.08
CA GLU A 262 -12.85 -15.96 -12.41
C GLU A 262 -12.06 -16.42 -11.19
N LYS A 263 -12.24 -15.78 -10.03
CA LYS A 263 -11.39 -15.97 -8.85
C LYS A 263 -12.05 -15.55 -7.54
N ILE A 264 -11.57 -16.13 -6.45
CA ILE A 264 -11.82 -15.65 -5.08
C ILE A 264 -10.47 -15.34 -4.44
N ILE A 265 -10.33 -14.16 -3.84
CA ILE A 265 -9.13 -13.73 -3.12
C ILE A 265 -9.44 -13.66 -1.63
N ILE A 266 -8.56 -14.24 -0.81
CA ILE A 266 -8.58 -14.13 0.64
C ILE A 266 -7.27 -13.48 1.10
N ALA A 267 -7.35 -12.34 1.77
CA ALA A 267 -6.19 -11.60 2.25
C ALA A 267 -6.25 -11.37 3.75
N PHE A 268 -5.16 -11.66 4.47
CA PHE A 268 -5.10 -11.48 5.92
C PHE A 268 -4.17 -10.34 6.31
N ARG A 269 -4.63 -9.48 7.23
CA ARG A 269 -3.86 -8.36 7.78
C ARG A 269 -2.79 -8.87 8.74
N GLY A 270 -1.62 -8.22 8.71
CA GLY A 270 -0.59 -8.39 9.74
C GLY A 270 -0.67 -7.34 10.84
N THR A 271 0.12 -7.51 11.91
CA THR A 271 0.18 -6.57 13.03
C THR A 271 0.96 -5.30 12.66
N GLU A 272 0.45 -4.11 13.03
CA GLU A 272 1.16 -2.83 12.82
C GLU A 272 2.28 -2.58 13.83
N ASN A 273 2.16 -3.13 15.04
CA ASN A 273 3.16 -3.04 16.10
C ASN A 273 4.08 -4.27 16.09
N LEU A 274 5.04 -4.26 15.17
CA LEU A 274 5.96 -5.36 14.92
C LEU A 274 6.95 -5.60 16.06
N THR A 275 7.37 -4.55 16.77
CA THR A 275 8.29 -4.68 17.92
C THR A 275 7.64 -5.44 19.06
N ASP A 276 6.39 -5.12 19.37
CA ASP A 276 5.64 -5.82 20.40
C ASP A 276 5.30 -7.24 19.95
N TRP A 277 4.98 -7.42 18.67
CA TRP A 277 4.73 -8.73 18.08
C TRP A 277 5.93 -9.68 18.18
N GLN A 278 7.11 -9.23 17.76
CA GLN A 278 8.34 -10.03 17.82
C GLN A 278 8.69 -10.41 19.26
N THR A 279 8.52 -9.47 20.19
CA THR A 279 8.80 -9.69 21.63
C THR A 279 7.77 -10.64 22.26
N ASN A 280 6.50 -10.55 21.84
CA ASN A 280 5.40 -11.38 22.32
C ASN A 280 5.26 -12.73 21.59
N LEU A 281 6.15 -13.04 20.63
CA LEU A 281 6.12 -14.30 19.89
C LEU A 281 6.44 -15.48 20.82
N LYS A 282 5.41 -16.00 21.49
CA LYS A 282 5.50 -17.17 22.35
C LYS A 282 5.84 -18.37 21.47
N LEU A 283 6.99 -19.02 21.70
CA LEU A 283 7.44 -20.22 20.98
C LEU A 283 6.57 -21.47 21.25
N LEU A 284 5.34 -21.29 21.72
CA LEU A 284 4.40 -22.36 22.03
C LEU A 284 3.86 -22.96 20.73
N LYS A 285 3.90 -24.28 20.68
CA LYS A 285 3.34 -25.07 19.60
C LYS A 285 2.14 -25.82 20.12
N THR A 286 1.12 -25.91 19.28
CA THR A 286 -0.02 -26.79 19.50
C THR A 286 -0.05 -27.86 18.42
N SER A 287 -0.61 -29.02 18.75
CA SER A 287 -0.89 -30.05 17.75
C SER A 287 -1.87 -29.48 16.72
N TRP A 288 -1.58 -29.71 15.45
CA TRP A 288 -2.47 -29.46 14.33
C TRP A 288 -2.51 -30.72 13.49
N LYS A 289 -3.64 -31.01 12.86
CA LYS A 289 -3.97 -32.25 12.12
C LYS A 289 -2.78 -33.13 11.73
N VAL A 290 -1.82 -32.54 10.99
CA VAL A 290 -0.51 -33.14 10.71
C VAL A 290 0.62 -32.24 11.23
N GLY A 291 1.31 -32.67 12.29
CA GLY A 291 2.44 -31.97 12.88
C GLY A 291 2.07 -30.96 13.97
N MET A 292 2.90 -29.94 14.16
CA MET A 292 2.65 -28.88 15.14
C MET A 292 2.76 -27.50 14.51
N VAL A 293 1.91 -26.58 14.94
CA VAL A 293 1.89 -25.19 14.48
C VAL A 293 2.00 -24.22 15.65
N HIS A 294 2.36 -22.98 15.37
CA HIS A 294 2.41 -21.91 16.38
C HIS A 294 1.01 -21.68 16.97
N GLU A 295 0.88 -21.81 18.29
CA GLU A 295 -0.41 -21.79 18.99
C GLU A 295 -1.17 -20.48 18.77
N GLY A 296 -0.49 -19.34 18.81
CA GLY A 296 -1.11 -18.03 18.60
C GLY A 296 -1.67 -17.87 17.19
N PHE A 297 -0.98 -18.38 16.17
CA PHE A 297 -1.45 -18.25 14.78
C PHE A 297 -2.65 -19.15 14.54
N TYR A 298 -2.61 -20.36 15.10
CA TYR A 298 -3.72 -21.29 15.04
C TYR A 298 -4.97 -20.72 15.71
N LYS A 299 -4.86 -20.22 16.94
CA LYS A 299 -5.99 -19.60 17.65
C LYS A 299 -6.59 -18.42 16.90
N SER A 300 -5.75 -17.54 16.35
CA SER A 300 -6.21 -16.40 15.54
C SER A 300 -6.93 -16.83 14.28
N LEU A 301 -6.48 -17.89 13.60
CA LEU A 301 -7.21 -18.42 12.44
C LEU A 301 -8.50 -19.11 12.87
N ASP A 302 -8.45 -19.98 13.88
CA ASP A 302 -9.56 -20.80 14.35
C ASP A 302 -10.77 -19.94 14.78
N SER A 303 -10.52 -18.79 15.42
CA SER A 303 -11.57 -17.82 15.75
C SER A 303 -12.22 -17.16 14.52
N LEU A 304 -11.47 -17.03 13.42
CA LEU A 304 -11.87 -16.35 12.19
C LEU A 304 -12.52 -17.32 11.18
N TRP A 305 -12.13 -18.59 11.24
CA TRP A 305 -12.39 -19.57 10.20
C TRP A 305 -13.88 -19.83 9.91
N PRO A 306 -14.77 -19.96 10.90
CA PRO A 306 -16.19 -20.24 10.64
C PRO A 306 -16.87 -19.18 9.76
N ASP A 307 -16.65 -17.89 10.06
CA ASP A 307 -17.24 -16.78 9.32
C ASP A 307 -16.62 -16.66 7.91
N ALA A 308 -15.29 -16.83 7.81
CA ALA A 308 -14.61 -16.84 6.52
C ALA A 308 -15.09 -17.97 5.62
N ILE A 309 -15.33 -19.18 6.14
CA ILE A 309 -15.90 -20.28 5.37
C ILE A 309 -17.34 -20.00 4.94
N GLY A 310 -18.15 -19.37 5.81
CA GLY A 310 -19.50 -18.93 5.45
C GLY A 310 -19.50 -17.98 4.24
N ARG A 311 -18.60 -16.99 4.25
CA ARG A 311 -18.42 -16.05 3.13
C ARG A 311 -17.83 -16.72 1.89
N LEU A 312 -16.84 -17.58 2.05
CA LEU A 312 -16.24 -18.32 0.94
C LEU A 312 -17.29 -19.15 0.18
N LYS A 313 -18.18 -19.82 0.92
CA LYS A 313 -19.28 -20.59 0.34
C LYS A 313 -20.27 -19.72 -0.43
N SER A 314 -20.54 -18.49 0.03
CA SER A 314 -21.47 -17.60 -0.67
C SER A 314 -20.86 -16.96 -1.92
N LEU A 315 -19.54 -16.73 -1.93
CA LEU A 315 -18.82 -16.21 -3.10
C LEU A 315 -18.57 -17.26 -4.18
N ARG A 316 -18.42 -18.54 -3.79
CA ARG A 316 -18.07 -19.62 -4.71
C ARG A 316 -19.27 -20.15 -5.49
N THR A 317 -19.64 -19.43 -6.54
CA THR A 317 -20.83 -19.70 -7.37
C THR A 317 -20.56 -20.58 -8.59
N ASN A 318 -19.33 -20.60 -9.12
CA ASN A 318 -19.01 -21.30 -10.37
C ASN A 318 -17.70 -22.12 -10.31
N ASN A 319 -17.33 -22.57 -9.10
CA ASN A 319 -16.06 -23.25 -8.80
C ASN A 319 -14.82 -22.39 -9.06
N GLN A 320 -14.90 -21.08 -8.81
CA GLN A 320 -13.75 -20.18 -8.86
C GLN A 320 -12.54 -20.77 -8.10
N PRO A 321 -11.32 -20.68 -8.67
CA PRO A 321 -10.09 -20.92 -7.92
C PRO A 321 -9.88 -19.88 -6.82
N ILE A 322 -9.28 -20.34 -5.72
CA ILE A 322 -9.00 -19.53 -4.54
C ILE A 322 -7.53 -19.10 -4.52
N TRP A 323 -7.29 -17.83 -4.27
CA TRP A 323 -5.98 -17.25 -4.05
C TRP A 323 -5.89 -16.70 -2.64
N ILE A 324 -4.78 -16.98 -1.95
CA ILE A 324 -4.61 -16.61 -0.56
C ILE A 324 -3.35 -15.75 -0.42
N THR A 325 -3.46 -14.64 0.31
CA THR A 325 -2.33 -13.74 0.55
C THR A 325 -2.32 -13.19 1.97
N GLY A 326 -1.16 -12.68 2.38
CA GLY A 326 -1.02 -12.03 3.66
C GLY A 326 0.40 -11.60 3.94
N HIS A 327 0.51 -10.60 4.82
CA HIS A 327 1.78 -10.01 5.23
C HIS A 327 2.06 -10.24 6.71
N SER A 328 3.32 -10.51 7.08
CA SER A 328 3.71 -10.68 8.48
C SER A 328 2.88 -11.78 9.17
N LEU A 329 2.21 -11.47 10.30
CA LEU A 329 1.18 -12.33 10.91
C LEU A 329 0.14 -12.81 9.88
N GLY A 330 -0.35 -11.93 9.01
CA GLY A 330 -1.29 -12.29 7.95
C GLY A 330 -0.73 -13.35 6.99
N GLY A 331 0.58 -13.37 6.75
CA GLY A 331 1.22 -14.45 5.99
C GLY A 331 1.18 -15.79 6.71
N ALA A 332 1.29 -15.79 8.03
CA ALA A 332 1.13 -17.02 8.83
C ALA A 332 -0.32 -17.52 8.81
N LEU A 333 -1.29 -16.61 8.89
CA LEU A 333 -2.72 -16.93 8.76
C LEU A 333 -3.05 -17.46 7.36
N ALA A 334 -2.52 -16.84 6.31
CA ALA A 334 -2.64 -17.33 4.93
C ALA A 334 -2.12 -18.77 4.77
N THR A 335 -1.00 -19.08 5.42
CA THR A 335 -0.42 -20.43 5.42
C THR A 335 -1.35 -21.45 6.07
N LEU A 336 -1.87 -21.13 7.26
CA LEU A 336 -2.77 -22.01 7.99
C LEU A 336 -4.14 -22.13 7.30
N ALA A 337 -4.63 -21.04 6.69
CA ALA A 337 -5.87 -21.02 5.91
C ALA A 337 -5.77 -21.96 4.72
N GLY A 338 -4.68 -21.87 3.94
CA GLY A 338 -4.42 -22.78 2.82
C GLY A 338 -4.29 -24.23 3.28
N ALA A 339 -3.55 -24.48 4.37
CA ALA A 339 -3.42 -25.80 4.95
C ALA A 339 -4.78 -26.40 5.40
N THR A 340 -5.65 -25.55 5.95
CA THR A 340 -6.95 -25.96 6.46
C THR A 340 -7.93 -26.23 5.31
N LEU A 341 -8.00 -25.36 4.30
CA LEU A 341 -8.81 -25.58 3.10
C LEU A 341 -8.42 -26.85 2.36
N ASP A 342 -7.12 -27.05 2.09
CA ASP A 342 -6.62 -28.22 1.35
C ASP A 342 -6.99 -29.55 2.04
N GLN A 343 -7.06 -29.55 3.39
CA GLN A 343 -7.39 -30.73 4.18
C GLN A 343 -8.90 -30.94 4.41
N GLU A 344 -9.67 -29.87 4.66
CA GLU A 344 -11.10 -29.98 5.01
C GLU A 344 -12.02 -29.89 3.81
N MET A 345 -11.61 -29.17 2.79
CA MET A 345 -12.43 -28.79 1.64
C MET A 345 -11.60 -28.95 0.35
N PRO A 346 -11.08 -30.16 0.05
CA PRO A 346 -10.19 -30.38 -1.10
C PRO A 346 -10.83 -30.06 -2.46
N GLU A 347 -12.16 -29.97 -2.54
CA GLU A 347 -12.90 -29.52 -3.72
C GLU A 347 -12.84 -28.00 -3.95
N TYR A 348 -12.38 -27.24 -2.95
CA TYR A 348 -12.14 -25.80 -3.02
C TYR A 348 -10.70 -25.55 -3.50
N GLU A 349 -10.53 -25.60 -4.82
CA GLU A 349 -9.22 -25.50 -5.46
C GLU A 349 -8.47 -24.22 -5.05
N ILE A 350 -7.35 -24.38 -4.36
CA ILE A 350 -6.40 -23.29 -4.09
C ILE A 350 -5.46 -23.18 -5.29
N ALA A 351 -5.57 -22.10 -6.05
CA ALA A 351 -4.71 -21.86 -7.21
C ALA A 351 -3.33 -21.33 -6.85
N GLY A 352 -3.22 -20.56 -5.77
CA GLY A 352 -1.94 -20.07 -5.30
C GLY A 352 -1.98 -19.37 -3.95
N ILE A 353 -0.86 -19.47 -3.22
CA ILE A 353 -0.63 -18.79 -1.95
C ILE A 353 0.61 -17.92 -2.10
N TYR A 354 0.46 -16.62 -1.90
CA TYR A 354 1.55 -15.65 -1.99
C TYR A 354 1.66 -14.90 -0.67
N THR A 355 2.77 -15.04 0.04
CA THR A 355 2.95 -14.40 1.35
C THR A 355 4.14 -13.45 1.34
N PHE A 356 4.11 -12.44 2.20
CA PHE A 356 5.11 -11.39 2.28
C PHE A 356 5.61 -11.25 3.72
N GLY A 357 6.92 -11.33 3.94
CA GLY A 357 7.47 -11.24 5.30
C GLY A 357 6.99 -12.35 6.24
N GLN A 358 6.61 -13.52 5.70
CA GLN A 358 5.97 -14.58 6.47
C GLN A 358 6.93 -15.19 7.52
N PRO A 359 6.54 -15.26 8.81
CA PRO A 359 7.29 -15.99 9.82
C PRO A 359 7.14 -17.51 9.63
N ARG A 360 7.93 -18.31 10.36
CA ARG A 360 7.73 -19.78 10.36
C ARG A 360 6.45 -20.15 11.09
N VAL A 361 5.69 -21.09 10.53
CA VAL A 361 4.32 -21.37 10.99
C VAL A 361 4.23 -22.68 11.79
N GLY A 362 4.91 -23.71 11.33
CA GLY A 362 4.87 -25.02 11.97
C GLY A 362 6.20 -25.75 11.98
N ASP A 363 6.20 -26.95 12.52
CA ASP A 363 7.36 -27.83 12.54
C ASP A 363 7.65 -28.46 11.18
N LEU A 364 8.68 -29.31 11.12
CA LEU A 364 9.07 -29.99 9.88
C LEU A 364 7.96 -30.92 9.36
N ILE A 365 7.21 -31.56 10.24
CA ILE A 365 6.14 -32.50 9.86
C ILE A 365 5.00 -31.74 9.18
N PHE A 366 4.56 -30.62 9.79
CA PHE A 366 3.60 -29.70 9.18
C PHE A 366 4.09 -29.21 7.82
N ALA A 367 5.34 -28.74 7.76
CA ALA A 367 5.89 -28.16 6.53
C ALA A 367 5.98 -29.16 5.38
N GLN A 368 6.44 -30.38 5.65
CA GLN A 368 6.50 -31.45 4.65
C GLN A 368 5.11 -31.89 4.19
N SER A 369 4.14 -31.96 5.10
CA SER A 369 2.76 -32.27 4.77
C SER A 369 2.17 -31.23 3.82
N LEU A 370 2.39 -29.95 4.10
CA LEU A 370 1.88 -28.85 3.29
C LEU A 370 2.51 -28.82 1.89
N ASP A 371 3.84 -28.91 1.84
CA ASP A 371 4.59 -28.88 0.59
C ASP A 371 4.23 -30.04 -0.34
N LYS A 372 3.88 -31.21 0.22
CA LYS A 372 3.46 -32.36 -0.58
C LYS A 372 2.26 -32.06 -1.49
N GLY A 373 1.31 -31.24 -1.02
CA GLY A 373 0.10 -30.89 -1.76
C GLY A 373 0.19 -29.58 -2.53
N MET A 374 0.99 -28.61 -2.04
CA MET A 374 0.89 -27.21 -2.48
C MET A 374 2.21 -26.55 -2.89
N LYS A 375 3.35 -27.24 -2.81
CA LYS A 375 4.65 -26.59 -3.04
C LYS A 375 4.75 -25.84 -4.36
N GLU A 376 4.22 -26.39 -5.45
CA GLU A 376 4.28 -25.77 -6.78
C GLU A 376 3.52 -24.43 -6.88
N ARG A 377 2.57 -24.19 -5.96
CA ARG A 377 1.69 -23.03 -5.95
C ARG A 377 1.77 -22.19 -4.67
N PHE A 378 2.77 -22.44 -3.82
CA PHE A 378 3.03 -21.67 -2.61
C PHE A 378 4.33 -20.87 -2.80
N PHE A 379 4.23 -19.55 -2.75
CA PHE A 379 5.36 -18.62 -2.90
C PHE A 379 5.48 -17.70 -1.69
N ARG A 380 6.67 -17.67 -1.08
CA ARG A 380 6.98 -16.89 0.11
C ARG A 380 8.03 -15.85 -0.20
N SER A 381 7.64 -14.59 -0.14
CA SER A 381 8.49 -13.44 -0.40
C SER A 381 9.27 -13.00 0.84
N VAL A 382 10.57 -12.76 0.66
CA VAL A 382 11.49 -12.22 1.67
C VAL A 382 12.24 -11.04 1.07
N ASN A 383 12.16 -9.89 1.72
CA ASN A 383 12.87 -8.68 1.35
C ASN A 383 14.17 -8.57 2.15
N ASN A 384 15.31 -8.62 1.44
CA ASN A 384 16.64 -8.32 1.94
C ASN A 384 16.93 -8.88 3.35
N ASN A 385 16.92 -8.03 4.39
CA ASN A 385 17.26 -8.38 5.78
C ASN A 385 16.05 -8.44 6.71
N ASP A 386 14.85 -8.70 6.16
CA ASP A 386 13.63 -8.88 6.95
C ASP A 386 13.77 -10.02 7.97
N VAL A 387 13.94 -9.64 9.24
CA VAL A 387 14.16 -10.55 10.37
C VAL A 387 12.91 -11.35 10.74
N VAL A 388 11.70 -10.87 10.43
CA VAL A 388 10.45 -11.58 10.78
C VAL A 388 10.39 -12.93 10.08
N THR A 389 10.97 -13.02 8.89
CA THR A 389 11.06 -14.27 8.13
C THR A 389 11.99 -15.28 8.78
N THR A 390 12.82 -14.88 9.75
CA THR A 390 13.78 -15.76 10.42
C THR A 390 13.29 -16.27 11.78
N ILE A 391 12.10 -15.87 12.21
CA ILE A 391 11.47 -16.26 13.47
C ILE A 391 10.13 -16.96 13.21
N PRO A 392 9.66 -17.79 14.14
CA PRO A 392 10.42 -18.44 15.22
C PRO A 392 11.50 -19.39 14.67
N SER A 393 12.62 -19.54 15.38
CA SER A 393 13.80 -20.30 14.91
C SER A 393 13.86 -21.75 15.40
N LEU A 394 13.45 -22.04 16.63
CA LEU A 394 13.64 -23.37 17.22
C LEU A 394 12.58 -24.38 16.77
N LYS A 395 13.00 -25.41 16.01
CA LYS A 395 12.15 -26.51 15.51
C LYS A 395 11.00 -26.07 14.60
N PHE A 396 11.00 -24.85 14.07
CA PHE A 396 10.03 -24.42 13.07
C PHE A 396 10.68 -24.45 11.68
N SER A 397 9.87 -24.76 10.67
CA SER A 397 10.32 -24.92 9.28
C SER A 397 9.55 -23.97 8.35
N HIS A 398 10.20 -23.57 7.27
CA HIS A 398 9.53 -22.85 6.18
C HIS A 398 8.74 -23.81 5.29
N VAL A 399 7.76 -23.24 4.59
CA VAL A 399 6.95 -23.88 3.55
C VAL A 399 7.05 -23.09 2.26
N GLY A 400 6.70 -23.73 1.14
CA GLY A 400 6.65 -23.13 -0.18
C GLY A 400 8.01 -22.75 -0.76
N ASN A 401 7.96 -22.11 -1.92
CA ASN A 401 9.14 -21.64 -2.65
C ASN A 401 9.56 -20.25 -2.16
N LEU A 402 10.85 -20.06 -1.91
CA LEU A 402 11.40 -18.76 -1.51
C LEU A 402 11.52 -17.84 -2.74
N LEU A 403 10.89 -16.68 -2.64
CA LEU A 403 11.12 -15.53 -3.52
C LEU A 403 11.94 -14.49 -2.75
N TYR A 404 13.21 -14.32 -3.09
CA TYR A 404 14.11 -13.43 -2.37
C TYR A 404 14.39 -12.14 -3.16
N PHE A 405 14.03 -10.99 -2.60
CA PHE A 405 14.46 -9.70 -3.11
C PHE A 405 15.78 -9.32 -2.47
N ASP A 406 16.81 -9.08 -3.30
CA ASP A 406 18.09 -8.58 -2.82
C ASP A 406 18.07 -7.07 -2.52
N SER A 407 19.17 -6.53 -2.01
CA SER A 407 19.29 -5.09 -1.69
C SER A 407 19.13 -4.16 -2.89
N ASP A 408 19.33 -4.68 -4.11
CA ASP A 408 19.16 -3.94 -5.35
C ASP A 408 17.72 -4.08 -5.90
N GLY A 409 16.87 -4.84 -5.22
CA GLY A 409 15.47 -5.13 -5.55
C GLY A 409 15.28 -6.17 -6.65
N ASN A 410 16.30 -6.97 -6.96
CA ASN A 410 16.17 -8.05 -7.94
C ASN A 410 15.52 -9.28 -7.28
N LEU A 411 14.61 -9.91 -8.00
CA LEU A 411 13.95 -11.14 -7.56
C LEU A 411 14.80 -12.37 -7.87
N ASN A 412 15.02 -13.20 -6.85
CA ASN A 412 15.71 -14.48 -6.93
C ASN A 412 14.75 -15.61 -6.55
N GLU A 413 14.40 -16.45 -7.53
CA GLU A 413 13.40 -17.53 -7.39
C GLU A 413 14.01 -18.87 -6.92
N ASN A 414 15.33 -18.99 -6.92
CA ASN A 414 16.02 -20.24 -6.60
C ASN A 414 16.57 -20.26 -5.17
N GLN A 415 15.98 -21.14 -4.35
CA GLN A 415 16.32 -21.34 -2.94
C GLN A 415 17.80 -21.72 -2.73
N LEU A 416 18.39 -22.53 -3.61
CA LEU A 416 19.80 -22.97 -3.53
C LEU A 416 20.77 -21.86 -3.92
N LEU A 417 20.48 -21.10 -4.99
CA LEU A 417 21.32 -19.97 -5.42
C LEU A 417 21.29 -18.81 -4.42
N SER A 418 20.14 -18.55 -3.77
CA SER A 418 20.07 -17.56 -2.68
C SER A 418 20.95 -17.93 -1.47
N TRP A 419 21.08 -19.24 -1.20
CA TRP A 419 21.86 -19.80 -0.10
C TRP A 419 23.36 -19.86 -0.42
N LEU A 420 23.70 -20.12 -1.68
CA LEU A 420 25.08 -20.23 -2.19
C LEU A 420 25.67 -18.89 -2.65
N ASN A 421 24.87 -17.82 -2.76
CA ASN A 421 25.40 -16.51 -3.12
C ASN A 421 26.33 -16.00 -1.98
N PRO A 422 27.64 -15.83 -2.25
CA PRO A 422 28.61 -15.50 -1.21
C PRO A 422 28.39 -14.13 -0.59
N LYS A 423 27.69 -13.19 -1.26
CA LYS A 423 27.30 -11.90 -0.67
C LYS A 423 26.17 -12.07 0.36
N THR A 424 25.15 -12.87 0.09
CA THR A 424 24.08 -13.18 1.08
C THR A 424 24.62 -14.01 2.24
N TRP A 425 25.56 -14.94 1.99
CA TRP A 425 26.22 -15.70 3.06
C TRP A 425 27.13 -14.81 3.92
N CYS A 426 28.01 -13.99 3.32
CA CYS A 426 28.88 -13.06 4.06
C CYS A 426 28.09 -11.98 4.81
N ASN A 427 27.00 -11.45 4.26
CA ASN A 427 26.14 -10.51 4.99
C ASN A 427 25.49 -11.21 6.20
N ARG A 428 24.89 -12.40 6.02
CA ARG A 428 24.31 -13.18 7.13
C ARG A 428 25.33 -13.57 8.21
N PHE A 429 26.57 -13.93 7.84
CA PHE A 429 27.64 -14.30 8.78
C PHE A 429 28.26 -13.09 9.50
N ARG A 430 28.46 -11.97 8.79
CA ARG A 430 28.94 -10.72 9.38
C ARG A 430 27.96 -10.21 10.43
N ASP A 431 26.67 -10.38 10.20
CA ASP A 431 25.61 -9.86 11.05
C ASP A 431 25.34 -10.74 12.29
N TYR A 432 25.67 -12.04 12.26
CA TYR A 432 25.72 -12.89 13.48
C TYR A 432 26.83 -12.44 14.45
N SER A 433 27.92 -11.84 13.93
CA SER A 433 29.06 -11.39 14.73
C SER A 433 29.00 -9.94 15.22
N LYS A 434 28.01 -9.16 14.77
CA LYS A 434 27.85 -7.73 15.11
C LYS A 434 26.41 -7.40 15.54
N GLY A 435 26.00 -7.85 16.73
CA GLY A 435 25.07 -7.06 17.54
C GLY A 435 25.82 -5.84 18.08
N VAL A 436 25.28 -4.65 18.26
CA VAL A 436 23.92 -4.14 18.43
C VAL A 436 24.00 -2.65 18.05
N ILE A 437 22.88 -2.04 17.60
CA ILE A 437 22.53 -0.59 17.59
C ILE A 437 22.03 -0.06 16.23
N ASN A 438 22.52 -0.52 15.06
CA ASN A 438 22.03 0.00 13.74
C ASN A 438 21.24 -0.99 12.85
N LEU A 439 21.25 -2.30 13.14
CA LEU A 439 20.59 -3.32 12.30
C LEU A 439 19.07 -3.44 12.54
N GLU A 440 18.56 -3.09 13.72
CA GLU A 440 17.14 -3.24 14.05
C GLU A 440 16.24 -2.25 13.29
N LEU A 441 16.73 -1.04 12.98
CA LEU A 441 15.95 -0.03 12.26
C LEU A 441 15.77 -0.38 10.77
N ASP A 442 16.85 -0.84 10.11
CA ASP A 442 16.80 -1.23 8.69
C ASP A 442 16.02 -2.55 8.50
N SER A 443 16.17 -3.51 9.42
CA SER A 443 15.49 -4.80 9.36
C SER A 443 13.96 -4.70 9.58
N ILE A 444 13.49 -3.76 10.41
CA ILE A 444 12.06 -3.45 10.55
C ILE A 444 11.55 -2.64 9.34
N GLY A 445 12.41 -1.84 8.71
CA GLY A 445 12.13 -1.14 7.45
C GLY A 445 11.81 -2.12 6.32
N ASP A 446 12.68 -3.11 6.10
CA ASP A 446 12.53 -4.13 5.05
C ASP A 446 11.25 -4.98 5.19
N HIS A 447 10.66 -5.00 6.39
CA HIS A 447 9.42 -5.74 6.69
C HIS A 447 8.13 -4.94 6.38
N ARG A 448 8.18 -3.76 5.78
CA ARG A 448 6.96 -3.00 5.48
C ARG A 448 6.25 -3.56 4.25
N MET A 449 4.93 -3.77 4.35
CA MET A 449 4.15 -4.29 3.22
C MET A 449 4.24 -3.41 1.97
N GLY A 450 4.28 -2.08 2.14
CA GLY A 450 4.44 -1.15 1.01
C GLY A 450 5.75 -1.34 0.24
N ASP A 451 6.83 -1.77 0.90
CA ASP A 451 8.11 -2.04 0.23
C ASP A 451 8.08 -3.37 -0.52
N TYR A 452 7.46 -4.41 0.05
CA TYR A 452 7.16 -5.65 -0.68
C TYR A 452 6.31 -5.42 -1.94
N ARG A 453 5.26 -4.59 -1.83
CA ARG A 453 4.42 -4.22 -2.98
C ARG A 453 5.23 -3.49 -4.04
N ARG A 454 6.07 -2.52 -3.66
CA ARG A 454 6.94 -1.79 -4.61
C ARG A 454 7.90 -2.74 -5.33
N LEU A 455 8.53 -3.66 -4.59
CA LEU A 455 9.44 -4.65 -5.15
C LEU A 455 8.73 -5.61 -6.11
N ALA A 456 7.51 -6.04 -5.79
CA ALA A 456 6.68 -6.86 -6.65
C ALA A 456 6.26 -6.12 -7.93
N MET A 457 5.80 -4.87 -7.81
CA MET A 457 5.44 -4.01 -8.95
C MET A 457 6.63 -3.79 -9.88
N ARG A 458 7.83 -3.56 -9.35
CA ARG A 458 9.06 -3.39 -10.14
C ARG A 458 9.38 -4.60 -11.04
N GLN A 459 8.90 -5.81 -10.69
CA GLN A 459 9.12 -6.97 -11.54
C GLN A 459 8.31 -6.94 -12.83
N LEU A 460 7.31 -6.05 -12.91
CA LEU A 460 6.45 -5.83 -14.07
C LEU A 460 6.97 -4.71 -15.00
N ASP A 461 7.96 -3.92 -14.59
CA ASP A 461 8.53 -2.82 -15.39
C ASP A 461 9.21 -3.31 -16.70
N ASN A 462 9.36 -4.63 -16.86
CA ASN A 462 9.93 -5.28 -18.04
C ASN A 462 8.91 -6.07 -18.88
N VAL A 463 7.60 -5.93 -18.61
CA VAL A 463 6.50 -6.66 -19.28
C VAL A 463 5.80 -5.80 -20.32
#